data_AF-C6LWD6-F1
#
_entry.id   AF-C6LWD6-F1
#
_cell.length_a   1.000
_cell.length_b   1.000
_cell.length_c   1.000
_cell.angle_alpha   90.00
_cell.angle_beta   90.00
_cell.angle_gamma   90.00
#
_symmetry.space_group_name_H-M   'P 1'
#
loop_
_entity.id
_entity.type
_entity.pdbx_description
1 polymer ?
#
loop_
_entity_poly.entity_id
_entity_poly.type
_entity_poly.pdbx_seq_one_letter_code
_entity_poly.pdbx_strand_id
1 'polypeptide(L)'
;MAPSEPTNKPTCTKCNTKYLKTAADGTTTCVDQDKCVTDSFPVTNAQTGNKCVSCGDTDAGIPNCAKCTLSSGVTKPTCSECNSGYKLEGETCVSTGGPNLSTGAIAGISVAAVVVVGGLVGFLCWWFVCRGKA
;
A
#
# COMPACT_ATOMS: atom_id res chain seq x y z
N MET A 1 12.32 -32.01 -9.54
CA MET A 1 11.30 -31.18 -8.87
C MET A 1 11.42 -31.40 -7.36
N ALA A 2 11.37 -30.31 -6.60
CA ALA A 2 11.53 -30.29 -5.15
C ALA A 2 10.51 -31.21 -4.42
N PRO A 3 10.90 -31.80 -3.28
CA PRO A 3 9.96 -32.55 -2.44
C PRO A 3 8.88 -31.61 -1.91
N SER A 4 7.62 -31.96 -2.14
CA SER A 4 6.44 -31.35 -1.53
C SER A 4 6.57 -31.41 -0.01
N GLU A 5 6.79 -30.27 0.63
CA GLU A 5 6.89 -30.14 2.08
C GLU A 5 5.61 -30.66 2.76
N PRO A 6 5.73 -31.51 3.80
CA PRO A 6 4.61 -31.91 4.62
C PRO A 6 4.07 -30.72 5.41
N THR A 7 2.84 -30.30 5.12
CA THR A 7 2.09 -29.18 5.70
C THR A 7 1.66 -29.42 7.16
N ASN A 8 2.55 -29.93 8.01
CA ASN A 8 2.35 -30.08 9.45
C ASN A 8 3.31 -29.17 10.22
N LYS A 9 3.37 -27.89 9.81
CA LYS A 9 4.10 -26.86 10.54
C LYS A 9 3.39 -26.67 11.89
N PRO A 10 4.10 -26.68 13.03
CA PRO A 10 3.48 -26.50 14.33
C PRO A 10 2.86 -25.10 14.40
N THR A 11 1.54 -25.04 14.29
CA THR A 11 0.77 -23.82 14.47
C THR A 11 0.41 -23.73 15.95
N CYS A 12 1.14 -22.88 16.67
CA CYS A 12 0.69 -22.40 17.96
C CYS A 12 -0.63 -21.64 17.76
N THR A 13 -1.75 -22.19 18.22
CA THR A 13 -3.08 -21.58 18.07
C THR A 13 -3.37 -20.55 19.15
N LYS A 14 -2.70 -20.64 20.31
CA LYS A 14 -2.92 -19.75 21.45
C LYS A 14 -1.66 -19.64 22.31
N CYS A 15 -1.32 -18.41 22.68
CA CYS A 15 -0.30 -18.11 23.68
C CYS A 15 -1.00 -17.66 24.97
N ASN A 16 -0.54 -18.14 26.13
CA ASN A 16 -1.11 -17.75 27.43
C ASN A 16 -0.70 -16.32 27.81
N THR A 17 0.53 -16.17 28.31
CA THR A 17 1.09 -14.87 28.74
C THR A 17 1.89 -14.16 27.65
N LYS A 18 2.21 -14.89 26.57
CA LYS A 18 3.00 -14.40 25.43
C LYS A 18 2.12 -13.99 24.26
N TYR A 19 2.73 -13.38 23.24
CA TYR A 19 2.08 -12.93 22.02
C TYR A 19 2.38 -13.88 20.86
N LEU A 20 1.33 -14.27 20.16
CA LEU A 20 1.43 -15.11 18.97
C LEU A 20 1.94 -14.29 17.78
N LYS A 21 3.15 -14.60 17.31
CA LYS A 21 3.77 -14.02 16.11
C LYS A 21 3.72 -15.03 14.97
N THR A 22 3.07 -14.65 13.88
CA THR A 22 3.03 -15.42 12.64
C THR A 22 4.14 -14.97 11.72
N ALA A 23 5.00 -15.89 11.30
CA ALA A 23 6.01 -15.66 10.29
C ALA A 23 5.39 -15.73 8.87
N ALA A 24 6.11 -15.20 7.87
CA ALA A 24 5.64 -15.17 6.49
C ALA A 24 5.38 -16.57 5.89
N ASP A 25 5.98 -17.62 6.47
CA ASP A 25 5.78 -19.02 6.10
C ASP A 25 4.58 -19.68 6.80
N GLY A 26 3.77 -18.90 7.52
CA GLY A 26 2.62 -19.38 8.29
C GLY A 26 2.97 -20.01 9.64
N THR A 27 4.24 -20.10 10.03
CA THR A 27 4.62 -20.59 11.36
C THR A 27 4.18 -19.61 12.42
N THR A 28 3.51 -20.08 13.47
CA THR A 28 3.16 -19.24 14.62
C THR A 28 4.04 -19.59 15.83
N THR A 29 4.58 -18.56 16.48
CA THR A 29 5.47 -18.70 17.65
C THR A 29 5.02 -17.77 18.77
N CYS A 30 5.21 -18.17 20.03
CA CYS A 30 4.91 -17.32 21.18
C CYS A 30 6.14 -16.50 21.57
N VAL A 31 6.06 -15.19 21.39
CA VAL A 31 7.12 -14.24 21.71
C VAL A 31 6.67 -13.28 22.80
N ASP A 32 7.62 -12.67 23.49
CA ASP A 32 7.30 -11.63 24.48
C ASP A 32 6.78 -10.35 23.80
N GLN A 33 6.08 -9.51 24.55
CA GLN A 33 5.47 -8.27 24.02
C GLN A 33 6.51 -7.39 23.31
N ASP A 34 7.71 -7.30 23.88
CA ASP A 34 8.84 -6.52 23.38
C ASP A 34 9.46 -7.08 22.09
N LYS A 35 8.93 -8.20 21.57
CA LYS A 35 9.29 -8.76 20.26
C LYS A 35 8.30 -8.36 19.16
N CYS A 36 7.20 -7.69 19.52
CA CYS A 36 6.26 -7.07 18.60
C CYS A 36 6.50 -5.55 18.53
N VAL A 37 7.73 -5.04 18.34
CA VAL A 37 7.99 -3.56 18.43
C VAL A 37 8.80 -3.00 17.26
N THR A 38 8.67 -3.57 16.07
CA THR A 38 9.42 -3.10 14.89
C THR A 38 8.58 -3.20 13.63
N ASP A 39 8.37 -4.42 13.16
CA ASP A 39 7.56 -4.80 11.99
C ASP A 39 6.10 -5.10 12.35
N SER A 40 5.84 -5.27 13.64
CA SER A 40 4.57 -5.67 14.21
C SER A 40 4.36 -4.95 15.54
N PHE A 41 3.12 -4.95 16.03
CA PHE A 41 2.70 -4.36 17.31
C PHE A 41 1.90 -5.37 18.15
N PRO A 42 1.98 -5.30 19.50
CA PRO A 42 1.28 -6.23 20.36
C PRO A 42 -0.22 -5.88 20.42
N VAL A 43 -1.08 -6.87 20.16
CA VAL A 43 -2.52 -6.73 20.26
C VAL A 43 -3.05 -7.73 21.29
N THR A 44 -3.58 -7.19 22.38
CA THR A 44 -4.25 -7.94 23.43
C THR A 44 -5.71 -8.12 23.04
N ASN A 45 -6.17 -9.36 22.89
CA ASN A 45 -7.56 -9.63 22.60
C ASN A 45 -8.08 -10.74 23.52
N ALA A 46 -9.09 -10.42 24.34
CA ALA A 46 -9.66 -11.36 25.32
C ALA A 46 -10.35 -12.57 24.66
N GLN A 47 -10.83 -12.44 23.43
CA GLN A 47 -11.58 -13.48 22.70
C GLN A 47 -10.64 -14.38 21.90
N THR A 48 -9.66 -13.79 21.21
CA THR A 48 -8.76 -14.50 20.27
C THR A 48 -7.36 -14.75 20.83
N GLY A 49 -7.01 -14.17 21.98
CA GLY A 49 -5.68 -14.25 22.58
C GLY A 49 -4.74 -13.14 22.12
N ASN A 50 -3.60 -13.04 22.79
CA ASN A 50 -2.58 -12.03 22.53
C ASN A 50 -1.79 -12.39 21.26
N LYS A 51 -1.69 -11.45 20.31
CA LYS A 51 -0.97 -11.66 19.05
C LYS A 51 -0.15 -10.45 18.63
N CYS A 52 0.98 -10.68 17.95
CA CYS A 52 1.67 -9.61 17.23
C CYS A 52 0.97 -9.42 15.88
N VAL A 53 0.45 -8.22 15.62
CA VAL A 53 -0.13 -7.86 14.33
C VAL A 53 0.90 -7.10 13.52
N SER A 54 1.01 -7.39 12.22
CA SER A 54 1.95 -6.69 11.35
C SER A 54 1.56 -5.22 11.21
N CYS A 55 2.54 -4.32 11.19
CA CYS A 55 2.29 -2.89 11.03
C CYS A 55 1.56 -2.57 9.73
N GLY A 56 1.87 -3.32 8.67
CA GLY A 56 1.25 -3.22 7.35
C GLY A 56 -0.13 -3.88 7.22
N ASP A 57 -0.69 -4.41 8.31
CA ASP A 57 -1.99 -5.09 8.30
C ASP A 57 -3.13 -4.13 7.91
N THR A 58 -4.02 -4.58 7.02
CA THR A 58 -5.11 -3.75 6.48
C THR A 58 -6.26 -3.55 7.46
N ASP A 59 -6.45 -4.48 8.40
CA ASP A 59 -7.60 -4.51 9.29
C ASP A 59 -7.29 -3.83 10.62
N ALA A 60 -6.18 -4.23 11.25
CA ALA A 60 -5.77 -3.73 12.55
C ALA A 60 -4.58 -2.76 12.48
N GLY A 61 -3.78 -2.82 11.42
CA GLY A 61 -2.57 -1.99 11.22
C GLY A 61 -2.80 -0.71 10.41
N ILE A 62 -1.72 -0.29 9.76
CA ILE A 62 -1.66 0.82 8.80
C ILE A 62 -1.15 0.26 7.48
N PRO A 63 -1.95 0.25 6.40
CA PRO A 63 -1.53 -0.32 5.14
C PRO A 63 -0.26 0.37 4.62
N ASN A 64 0.67 -0.43 4.08
CA ASN A 64 1.97 0.01 3.57
C ASN A 64 2.94 0.56 4.64
N CYS A 65 2.66 0.34 5.92
CA CYS A 65 3.57 0.66 6.99
C CYS A 65 4.63 -0.44 7.19
N ALA A 66 5.91 -0.09 7.09
CA ALA A 66 7.03 -0.99 7.32
C ALA A 66 7.34 -1.11 8.81
N LYS A 67 7.30 0.02 9.53
CA LYS A 67 7.53 0.07 10.98
C LYS A 67 6.52 0.94 11.67
N CYS A 68 5.99 0.43 12.77
CA CYS A 68 5.02 1.13 13.59
C CYS A 68 5.35 0.99 15.07
N THR A 69 4.89 1.97 15.84
CA THR A 69 5.04 2.01 17.28
C THR A 69 3.65 2.08 17.90
N LEU A 70 3.34 1.16 18.81
CA LEU A 70 2.11 1.21 19.58
C LEU A 70 2.39 1.80 20.96
N SER A 71 1.84 2.98 21.22
CA SER A 71 1.91 3.60 22.54
C SER A 71 0.90 2.94 23.48
N SER A 72 1.31 2.66 24.71
CA SER A 72 0.44 2.06 25.74
C SER A 72 -0.81 2.93 25.97
N GLY A 73 -1.99 2.34 25.80
CA GLY A 73 -3.28 3.03 25.94
C GLY A 73 -3.91 3.52 24.62
N VAL A 74 -3.24 3.31 23.48
CA VAL A 74 -3.78 3.62 22.15
C VAL A 74 -4.21 2.34 21.45
N THR A 75 -5.40 2.34 20.85
CA THR A 75 -5.95 1.17 20.12
C THR A 75 -5.31 0.98 18.74
N LYS A 76 -4.76 2.05 18.16
CA LYS A 76 -4.10 2.06 16.85
C LYS A 76 -2.60 2.35 16.99
N PRO A 77 -1.73 1.60 16.28
CA PRO A 77 -0.31 1.92 16.22
C PRO A 77 -0.10 3.18 15.37
N THR A 78 0.99 3.90 15.61
CA THR A 78 1.44 5.01 14.77
C THR A 78 2.52 4.51 13.82
N CYS A 79 2.38 4.76 12.51
CA CYS A 79 3.42 4.40 11.56
C CYS A 79 4.60 5.37 11.67
N SER A 80 5.81 4.84 11.78
CA SER A 80 7.05 5.62 11.85
C SER A 80 7.84 5.53 10.54
N GLU A 81 7.72 4.41 9.84
CA GLU A 81 8.41 4.16 8.56
C GLU A 81 7.46 3.45 7.60
N CYS A 82 7.27 4.02 6.41
CA CYS A 82 6.48 3.41 5.35
C CYS A 82 7.35 2.51 4.47
N ASN A 83 6.72 1.56 3.78
CA ASN A 83 7.39 0.76 2.77
C ASN A 83 7.93 1.62 1.63
N SER A 84 8.92 1.10 0.90
CA SER A 84 9.54 1.78 -0.22
C SER A 84 8.48 2.20 -1.26
N GLY A 85 8.52 3.47 -1.68
CA GLY A 85 7.51 4.08 -2.56
C GLY A 85 6.32 4.73 -1.84
N TYR A 86 6.30 4.72 -0.51
CA TYR A 86 5.26 5.37 0.31
C TYR A 86 5.87 6.44 1.23
N LYS A 87 5.12 7.51 1.45
CA LYS A 87 5.45 8.64 2.32
C LYS A 87 4.49 8.63 3.49
N LEU A 88 5.01 8.96 4.67
CA LEU A 88 4.18 9.21 5.83
C LEU A 88 3.40 10.52 5.62
N GLU A 89 2.07 10.43 5.63
CA GLU A 89 1.17 11.57 5.67
C GLU A 89 0.22 11.40 6.86
N GLY A 90 0.51 12.15 7.93
CA GLY A 90 -0.14 11.97 9.22
C GLY A 90 0.17 10.59 9.80
N GLU A 91 -0.88 9.80 10.06
CA GLU A 91 -0.78 8.43 10.56
C GLU A 91 -0.87 7.37 9.45
N THR A 92 -0.89 7.77 8.17
CA THR A 92 -1.05 6.84 7.05
C THR A 92 0.13 6.87 6.10
N CYS A 93 0.41 5.73 5.46
CA CYS A 93 1.39 5.64 4.39
C CYS A 93 0.70 5.83 3.04
N VAL A 94 0.83 7.03 2.50
CA VAL A 94 0.34 7.36 1.16
C VAL A 94 1.41 7.01 0.14
N SER A 95 1.01 6.50 -1.02
CA SER A 95 1.97 6.26 -2.10
C SER A 95 2.60 7.60 -2.48
N THR A 96 3.93 7.67 -2.43
CA THR A 96 4.68 8.87 -2.86
C THR A 96 4.53 9.09 -4.36
N GLY A 97 3.99 8.11 -5.09
CA GLY A 97 4.21 8.04 -6.51
C GLY A 97 5.69 7.78 -6.74
N GLY A 98 6.05 6.54 -7.03
CA GLY A 98 7.13 6.34 -7.99
C GLY A 98 6.80 7.10 -9.29
N PRO A 99 7.73 7.22 -10.26
CA PRO A 99 7.60 8.03 -11.49
C PRO A 99 6.38 7.73 -12.40
N ASN A 100 5.46 6.88 -11.94
CA ASN A 100 4.19 6.52 -12.56
C ASN A 100 2.96 7.12 -11.84
N LEU A 101 3.11 8.22 -11.09
CA LEU A 101 2.05 9.21 -11.21
C LEU A 101 2.10 9.67 -12.67
N SER A 102 1.14 9.16 -13.42
CA SER A 102 0.66 9.71 -14.65
C SER A 102 0.12 11.13 -14.38
N THR A 103 1.02 12.04 -14.01
CA THR A 103 0.92 13.46 -14.37
C THR A 103 0.91 13.57 -15.91
N GLY A 104 1.28 12.51 -16.63
CA GLY A 104 0.95 12.28 -18.04
C GLY A 104 -0.52 12.02 -18.38
N ALA A 105 -1.43 11.82 -17.41
CA ALA A 105 -2.88 11.81 -17.68
C ALA A 105 -3.50 13.22 -17.63
N ILE A 106 -2.79 14.24 -17.12
CA ILE A 106 -3.27 15.63 -17.03
C ILE A 106 -2.42 16.57 -17.91
N ALA A 107 -1.69 16.03 -18.89
CA ALA A 107 -1.01 16.82 -19.92
C ALA A 107 -1.26 16.32 -21.36
N GLY A 108 -2.22 15.40 -21.56
CA GLY A 108 -2.54 14.84 -22.88
C GLY A 108 -3.65 15.56 -23.65
N ILE A 109 -4.34 16.53 -23.06
CA ILE A 109 -5.50 17.17 -23.71
C ILE A 109 -5.08 18.30 -24.69
N SER A 110 -3.87 18.83 -24.55
CA SER A 110 -3.43 20.01 -25.32
C SER A 110 -3.08 19.71 -26.77
N VAL A 111 -2.57 18.52 -27.10
CA VAL A 111 -2.19 18.20 -28.48
C VAL A 111 -3.42 17.85 -29.32
N ALA A 112 -4.41 17.16 -28.76
CA ALA A 112 -5.66 16.88 -29.46
C ALA A 112 -6.42 18.17 -29.80
N ALA A 113 -6.48 19.13 -28.88
CA ALA A 113 -7.09 20.43 -29.15
C ALA A 113 -6.33 21.23 -30.22
N VAL A 114 -4.99 21.25 -30.19
CA VAL A 114 -4.18 21.93 -31.22
C VAL A 114 -4.30 21.26 -32.58
N VAL A 115 -4.38 19.93 -32.65
CA VAL A 115 -4.62 19.21 -33.92
C VAL A 115 -6.04 19.44 -34.42
N VAL A 116 -7.04 19.51 -33.54
CA VAL A 116 -8.42 19.84 -33.94
C VAL A 116 -8.53 21.29 -34.42
N VAL A 117 -7.94 22.25 -33.72
CA VAL A 117 -7.95 23.67 -34.12
C VAL A 117 -7.11 23.89 -35.38
N GLY A 118 -5.91 23.30 -35.46
CA GLY A 118 -5.04 23.37 -36.65
C GLY A 118 -5.66 22.67 -37.85
N GLY A 119 -6.31 21.52 -37.64
CA GLY A 119 -7.07 20.79 -38.65
C GLY A 119 -8.30 21.57 -39.12
N LEU A 120 -9.06 22.20 -38.23
CA LEU A 120 -10.20 23.06 -38.61
C LEU A 120 -9.74 24.28 -39.40
N VAL A 121 -8.68 24.97 -38.97
CA VAL A 121 -8.17 26.16 -39.68
C VAL A 121 -7.56 25.78 -41.03
N GLY A 122 -6.82 24.66 -41.10
CA GLY A 122 -6.30 24.14 -42.37
C GLY A 122 -7.40 23.69 -43.33
N PHE A 123 -8.42 22.99 -42.82
CA PHE A 123 -9.58 22.57 -43.61
C PHE A 123 -10.41 23.77 -44.05
N LEU A 124 -10.62 24.79 -43.21
CA LEU A 124 -11.29 26.04 -43.58
C LEU A 124 -10.49 26.81 -44.63
N CYS A 125 -9.16 26.89 -44.51
CA CYS A 125 -8.31 27.59 -45.47
C CYS A 125 -8.29 26.86 -46.83
N TRP A 126 -8.14 25.53 -46.84
CA TRP A 126 -8.26 24.72 -48.06
C TRP A 126 -9.67 24.84 -48.65
N TRP A 127 -10.71 24.73 -47.83
CA TRP A 127 -12.10 24.81 -48.28
C TRP A 127 -12.40 26.18 -48.89
N PHE A 128 -11.99 27.29 -48.28
CA PHE A 128 -12.24 28.63 -48.82
C PHE A 128 -11.41 28.92 -50.07
N VAL A 129 -10.15 28.48 -50.11
CA VAL A 129 -9.26 28.70 -51.26
C VAL A 129 -9.63 27.80 -52.45
N CYS A 130 -10.01 26.54 -52.23
CA CYS A 130 -10.40 25.62 -53.30
C CYS A 130 -11.88 25.76 -53.72
N ARG A 131 -12.77 26.20 -52.82
CA ARG A 131 -14.20 26.41 -53.15
C ARG A 131 -14.49 27.84 -53.65
N GLY A 132 -13.58 28.78 -53.47
CA GLY A 132 -13.67 30.13 -54.06
C GLY A 132 -13.29 30.21 -55.54
N LYS A 133 -12.98 29.08 -56.21
CA LYS A 133 -12.55 29.04 -57.61
C LYS A 133 -13.41 28.12 -58.50
N ALA A 134 -14.63 27.76 -58.06
CA ALA A 134 -15.67 27.16 -58.89
C ALA A 134 -16.88 28.10 -58.93
#